data_AF-A0A2M9Y4P9-F1
#
_entry.id   AF-A0A2M9Y4P9-F1
#
_cell.length_a   1.000
_cell.length_b   1.000
_cell.length_c   1.000
_cell.angle_alpha   90.00
_cell.angle_beta   90.00
_cell.angle_gamma   90.00
#
_symmetry.space_group_name_H-M   'P 1'
#
loop_
_entity.id
_entity.type
_entity.pdbx_description
1 polymer ?
#
loop_
_entity_poly.entity_id
_entity_poly.type
_entity_poly.pdbx_seq_one_letter_code
_entity_poly.pdbx_strand_id
1 'polypeptide(L)'
;MKLNTKQFLLFLCLVSFSIGAQEGTKLIAWKPIPDASGYQIQIKEKSGKIITDKKIDTPYHSIEDLPSGMYLVRTAPLNLFKKPAVWSVWKDLEVIISEPPLVVTEEEKPIVLPKSETKSEKTISNLTIEGEHFLDATKVDITKKNESLPILSKEVKSSERIDLKVDTTDAKSGPYDLTVTNPYQKPKVVTNFLQVEEPKHTPTAETKQESTISQKTNTKENSGPKNSKVSVPKGKPFRDFSYEEMLAFLESDVALNCRHTKVPALTLSECHKTYVILNFSSEDNHSVFEFYKLISDNESDRTSAYQYFSSNCSPKFRPALERMEVQSKNRSNLAPEERQSLVQELAKFRNCSP
;
A
#
# COMPACT_ATOMS: atom_id res chain seq x y z
N MET A 1 50.62 -47.70 20.78
CA MET A 1 51.42 -46.84 21.68
C MET A 1 51.27 -45.39 21.19
N LYS A 2 50.77 -44.52 22.08
CA LYS A 2 50.75 -43.03 22.06
C LYS A 2 49.82 -42.27 21.08
N LEU A 3 48.74 -41.74 21.69
CA LEU A 3 48.06 -40.49 21.35
C LEU A 3 49.02 -39.28 21.42
N ASN A 4 48.74 -38.24 20.62
CA ASN A 4 48.91 -36.81 20.99
C ASN A 4 48.15 -35.93 19.98
N THR A 5 46.98 -35.37 20.28
CA THR A 5 46.66 -34.13 21.04
C THR A 5 46.89 -32.80 20.29
N LYS A 6 45.77 -32.05 20.20
CA LYS A 6 45.59 -30.59 20.27
C LYS A 6 46.02 -29.72 19.06
N GLN A 7 45.02 -29.17 18.37
CA GLN A 7 44.82 -27.71 18.28
C GLN A 7 43.39 -27.45 17.74
N PHE A 8 42.43 -27.21 18.65
CA PHE A 8 41.08 -26.74 18.28
C PHE A 8 41.15 -25.21 18.24
N LEU A 9 41.33 -24.65 17.05
CA LEU A 9 41.31 -23.20 16.83
C LEU A 9 39.86 -22.76 16.65
N LEU A 10 39.25 -22.34 17.76
CA LEU A 10 37.93 -21.74 17.81
C LEU A 10 38.04 -20.31 17.25
N PHE A 11 37.80 -20.14 15.95
CA PHE A 11 37.73 -18.82 15.32
C PHE A 11 36.38 -18.19 15.68
N LEU A 12 36.35 -17.48 16.80
CA LEU A 12 35.20 -16.69 17.25
C LEU A 12 35.10 -15.45 16.35
N CYS A 13 34.42 -15.57 15.21
CA CYS A 13 33.97 -14.43 14.42
C CYS A 13 32.97 -13.62 15.23
N LEU A 14 33.47 -12.61 15.95
CA LEU A 14 32.67 -11.50 16.45
C LEU A 14 32.18 -10.71 15.23
N VAL A 15 31.06 -11.14 14.66
CA VAL A 15 30.30 -10.33 13.72
C VAL A 15 29.65 -9.23 14.56
N SER A 16 30.32 -8.09 14.65
CA SER A 16 29.72 -6.86 15.13
C SER A 16 28.57 -6.52 14.18
N PHE A 17 27.35 -6.95 14.52
CA PHE A 17 26.15 -6.39 13.94
C PHE A 17 26.07 -4.95 14.42
N SER A 18 26.53 -4.03 13.58
CA SER A 18 26.14 -2.64 13.67
C SER A 18 24.61 -2.62 13.58
N ILE A 19 23.95 -2.50 14.74
CA ILE A 19 22.55 -2.11 14.81
C ILE A 19 22.53 -0.63 14.40
N GLY A 20 22.63 -0.39 13.10
CA GLY A 20 22.36 0.90 12.51
C GLY A 20 20.88 1.16 12.71
N ALA A 21 20.56 2.19 13.51
CA ALA A 21 19.25 2.79 13.49
C ALA A 21 18.88 3.07 12.02
N GLN A 22 17.70 2.60 11.58
CA GLN A 22 17.17 2.92 10.25
C GLN A 22 16.78 4.40 10.24
N GLU A 23 17.78 5.26 10.07
CA GLU A 23 17.59 6.63 9.59
C GLU A 23 17.02 6.50 8.18
N GLY A 24 15.80 7.01 8.00
CA GLY A 24 15.18 6.96 6.69
C GLY A 24 16.04 7.74 5.71
N THR A 25 16.50 7.06 4.67
CA THR A 25 17.43 7.62 3.70
C THR A 25 16.70 8.61 2.81
N LYS A 26 17.26 9.81 2.67
CA LYS A 26 16.74 10.84 1.77
C LYS A 26 17.32 10.56 0.39
N LEU A 27 16.50 10.10 -0.55
CA LEU A 27 16.98 9.70 -1.88
C LEU A 27 16.09 10.19 -3.02
N ILE A 28 16.71 10.37 -4.18
CA ILE A 28 16.06 10.57 -5.47
C ILE A 28 16.22 9.27 -6.25
N ALA A 29 15.11 8.66 -6.68
CA ALA A 29 15.11 7.43 -7.46
C ALA A 29 14.36 7.60 -8.78
N TRP A 30 14.72 6.81 -9.78
CA TRP A 30 14.05 6.76 -11.08
C TRP A 30 13.95 5.33 -11.59
N LYS A 31 13.07 5.14 -12.58
CA LYS A 31 12.93 3.85 -13.27
C LYS A 31 14.25 3.49 -13.98
N PRO A 32 14.81 2.30 -13.76
CA PRO A 32 16.01 1.88 -14.45
C PRO A 32 15.76 1.74 -15.94
N ILE A 33 16.72 2.14 -16.76
CA ILE A 33 16.70 2.02 -18.21
C ILE A 33 17.55 0.80 -18.59
N PRO A 34 16.97 -0.20 -19.31
CA PRO A 34 17.73 -1.34 -19.81
C PRO A 34 18.96 -0.89 -20.61
N ASP A 35 20.05 -1.63 -20.49
CA ASP A 35 21.32 -1.41 -21.21
C ASP A 35 22.05 -0.09 -20.88
N ALA A 36 21.55 0.70 -19.93
CA ALA A 36 22.28 1.85 -19.41
C ALA A 36 23.49 1.38 -18.60
N SER A 37 24.68 1.91 -18.92
CA SER A 37 25.91 1.58 -18.18
C SER A 37 26.01 2.30 -16.82
N GLY A 38 25.03 3.13 -16.49
CA GLY A 38 24.98 4.00 -15.32
C GLY A 38 24.11 5.23 -15.60
N TYR A 39 24.18 6.22 -14.73
CA TYR A 39 23.42 7.46 -14.81
C TYR A 39 24.28 8.66 -14.44
N GLN A 40 23.88 9.84 -14.90
CA GLN A 40 24.39 11.11 -14.41
C GLN A 40 23.23 11.91 -13.84
N ILE A 41 23.40 12.37 -12.59
CA ILE A 41 22.42 13.22 -11.90
C ILE A 41 22.98 14.63 -11.80
N GLN A 42 22.12 15.61 -12.08
CA GLN A 42 22.41 17.00 -11.86
C GLN A 42 21.35 17.64 -10.96
N ILE A 43 21.80 18.37 -9.95
CA ILE A 43 20.97 19.18 -9.06
C ILE A 43 21.47 20.60 -9.15
N LYS A 44 20.56 21.54 -9.37
CA LYS A 44 20.86 22.98 -9.34
C LYS A 44 19.90 23.71 -8.43
N GLU A 45 20.38 24.79 -7.83
CA GLU A 45 19.54 25.75 -7.12
C GLU A 45 18.60 26.48 -8.08
N LYS A 46 17.55 27.12 -7.54
CA LYS A 46 16.69 28.04 -8.30
C LYS A 46 17.47 29.22 -8.92
N SER A 47 18.62 29.57 -8.35
CA SER A 47 19.58 30.54 -8.89
C SER A 47 20.22 30.10 -10.22
N GLY A 48 20.12 28.81 -10.57
CA GLY A 48 20.73 28.22 -11.75
C GLY A 48 22.10 27.58 -11.50
N LYS A 49 22.69 27.78 -10.31
CA LYS A 49 23.97 27.17 -9.93
C LYS A 49 23.83 25.66 -9.77
N ILE A 50 24.61 24.89 -10.52
CA ILE A 50 24.71 23.43 -10.37
C ILE A 50 25.52 23.14 -9.10
N ILE A 51 24.92 22.43 -8.16
CA ILE A 51 25.52 22.05 -6.87
C ILE A 51 25.91 20.58 -6.83
N THR A 52 25.25 19.76 -7.64
CA THR A 52 25.55 18.35 -7.79
C THR A 52 25.64 18.03 -9.27
N ASP A 53 26.74 17.43 -9.69
CA ASP A 53 26.90 16.79 -10.99
C ASP A 53 27.72 15.51 -10.79
N LYS A 54 27.04 14.35 -10.76
CA LYS A 54 27.65 13.08 -10.37
C LYS A 54 27.24 11.97 -11.33
N LYS A 55 28.21 11.13 -11.69
CA LYS A 55 27.97 9.84 -12.36
C LYS A 55 27.84 8.75 -11.31
N ILE A 56 26.85 7.88 -11.47
CA ILE A 56 26.44 6.85 -10.51
C ILE A 56 26.00 5.61 -11.28
N ASP A 57 26.24 4.42 -10.73
CA ASP A 57 25.87 3.16 -11.39
C ASP A 57 24.48 2.65 -10.92
N THR A 58 23.87 3.32 -9.94
CA THR A 58 22.56 2.99 -9.38
C THR A 58 21.44 3.88 -9.93
N PRO A 59 20.19 3.39 -10.02
CA PRO A 59 19.03 4.19 -10.42
C PRO A 59 18.49 5.09 -9.28
N TYR A 60 19.34 5.44 -8.32
CA TYR A 60 19.03 6.30 -7.19
C TYR A 60 20.27 7.06 -6.70
N HIS A 61 20.05 8.19 -6.03
CA HIS A 61 21.07 9.04 -5.42
C HIS A 61 20.63 9.54 -4.05
N SER A 62 21.48 9.40 -3.03
CA SER A 62 21.24 9.99 -1.71
C SER A 62 21.42 11.51 -1.75
N ILE A 63 20.54 12.22 -1.05
CA ILE A 63 20.52 13.68 -0.90
C ILE A 63 20.54 14.10 0.58
N GLU A 64 21.12 13.27 1.44
CA GLU A 64 21.23 13.54 2.88
C GLU A 64 21.92 14.88 3.18
N ASP A 65 22.97 15.19 2.43
CA ASP A 65 23.76 16.42 2.58
C ASP A 65 23.12 17.65 1.93
N LEU A 66 21.96 17.51 1.28
CA LEU A 66 21.30 18.61 0.59
C LEU A 66 20.55 19.50 1.60
N PRO A 67 20.90 20.79 1.75
CA PRO A 67 20.23 21.69 2.68
C PRO A 67 18.77 21.92 2.30
N SER A 68 17.95 22.38 3.26
CA SER A 68 16.58 22.77 2.99
C SER A 68 16.50 23.91 1.97
N GLY A 69 15.65 23.77 0.95
CA GLY A 69 15.54 24.76 -0.12
C GLY A 69 14.88 24.21 -1.38
N MET A 70 14.76 25.07 -2.38
CA MET A 70 14.17 24.77 -3.69
C MET A 70 15.26 24.49 -4.73
N TYR A 71 15.17 23.33 -5.36
CA TYR A 71 16.12 22.83 -6.34
C TYR A 71 15.42 22.34 -7.59
N LEU A 72 16.21 22.17 -8.65
CA LEU A 72 15.83 21.48 -9.86
C LEU A 72 16.74 20.29 -10.05
N VAL A 73 16.16 19.12 -10.31
CA VAL A 73 16.89 17.88 -10.56
C VAL A 73 16.61 17.35 -11.97
N ARG A 74 17.64 16.78 -12.60
CA ARG A 74 17.50 15.98 -13.82
C ARG A 74 18.47 14.81 -13.81
N THR A 75 18.15 13.80 -14.60
CA THR A 75 19.00 12.61 -14.76
C THR A 75 19.20 12.28 -16.24
N ALA A 76 20.28 11.57 -16.55
CA ALA A 76 20.53 11.02 -17.87
C ALA A 76 21.12 9.61 -17.76
N PRO A 77 20.63 8.61 -18.51
CA PRO A 77 21.34 7.34 -18.67
C PRO A 77 22.67 7.55 -19.40
N LEU A 78 23.66 6.76 -19.00
CA LEU A 78 24.98 6.74 -19.60
C LEU A 78 25.10 5.62 -20.64
N ASN A 79 25.61 5.95 -21.83
CA ASN A 79 25.95 4.94 -22.84
C ASN A 79 27.22 4.14 -22.46
N LEU A 80 27.60 3.15 -23.26
CA LEU A 80 28.82 2.33 -23.03
C LEU A 80 30.11 3.14 -22.88
N PHE A 81 30.15 4.39 -23.37
CA PHE A 81 31.28 5.31 -23.25
C PHE A 81 31.16 6.27 -22.05
N LYS A 82 30.26 5.96 -21.10
CA LYS A 82 29.97 6.77 -19.91
C LYS A 82 29.61 8.24 -20.24
N LYS A 83 28.97 8.47 -21.39
CA LYS A 83 28.43 9.78 -21.80
C LYS A 83 26.90 9.81 -21.66
N PRO A 84 26.31 10.94 -21.21
CA PRO A 84 24.86 11.12 -21.19
C PRO A 84 24.25 10.89 -22.56
N ALA A 85 23.28 9.97 -22.66
CA ALA A 85 22.57 9.71 -23.91
C ALA A 85 21.47 10.76 -24.13
N VAL A 86 20.56 10.89 -23.16
CA VAL A 86 19.44 11.85 -23.20
C VAL A 86 19.21 12.38 -21.79
N TRP A 87 19.02 13.69 -21.65
CA TRP A 87 18.66 14.30 -20.37
C TRP A 87 17.16 14.28 -20.15
N SER A 88 16.73 13.98 -18.93
CA SER A 88 15.35 14.23 -18.50
C SER A 88 15.07 15.73 -18.47
N VAL A 89 13.78 16.07 -18.49
CA VAL A 89 13.34 17.41 -18.11
C VAL A 89 13.77 17.72 -16.68
N TRP A 90 14.02 19.00 -16.41
CA TRP A 90 14.20 19.48 -15.05
C TRP A 90 12.90 19.29 -14.27
N LYS A 91 13.00 18.74 -13.06
CA LYS A 91 11.88 18.60 -12.13
C LYS A 91 12.17 19.40 -10.87
N ASP A 92 11.13 20.01 -10.31
CA ASP A 92 11.22 20.68 -9.01
C ASP A 92 11.48 19.67 -7.90
N LEU A 93 12.39 20.03 -6.99
CA LEU A 93 12.73 19.30 -5.79
C LEU A 93 12.73 20.29 -4.63
N GLU A 94 11.84 20.07 -3.68
CA GLU A 94 11.80 20.83 -2.44
C GLU A 94 12.36 19.98 -1.30
N VAL A 95 13.33 20.54 -0.57
CA VAL A 95 13.86 19.94 0.65
C VAL A 95 13.36 20.76 1.82
N ILE A 96 12.47 20.19 2.62
CA ILE A 96 11.93 20.80 3.83
C ILE A 96 12.53 20.16 5.09
N ILE A 97 12.57 20.93 6.17
CA ILE A 97 12.92 20.41 7.49
C ILE A 97 11.67 19.72 8.06
N SER A 98 11.83 18.46 8.46
CA SER A 98 10.77 17.69 9.09
C SER A 98 10.92 17.78 10.60
N GLU A 99 10.14 18.64 11.25
CA GLU A 99 10.08 18.74 12.70
C GLU A 99 9.07 17.75 13.28
N PRO A 100 9.20 17.31 14.55
CA PRO A 100 8.19 16.46 15.17
C PRO A 100 6.82 17.15 15.18
N PRO A 101 5.73 16.45 14.84
CA PRO A 101 4.40 17.04 14.83
C PRO A 101 3.96 17.33 16.27
N LEU A 102 3.41 18.52 16.48
CA LEU A 102 2.74 18.89 17.72
C LEU A 102 1.23 18.87 17.46
N VAL A 103 0.46 18.34 18.40
CA VAL A 103 -1.00 18.33 18.33
C VAL A 103 -1.48 19.14 19.52
N VAL A 104 -2.22 20.21 19.24
CA VAL A 104 -2.89 21.02 20.24
C VAL A 104 -4.26 20.41 20.46
N THR A 105 -4.59 20.09 21.71
CA THR A 105 -5.92 19.59 22.08
C THR A 105 -6.54 20.67 22.96
N GLU A 106 -7.46 21.47 22.40
CA GLU A 106 -8.02 22.63 23.11
C GLU A 106 -8.97 22.26 24.27
N GLU A 107 -9.45 21.02 24.34
CA GLU A 107 -10.30 20.54 25.44
C GLU A 107 -9.83 19.16 25.94
N GLU A 108 -9.77 18.97 27.27
CA GLU A 108 -9.53 17.66 27.92
C GLU A 108 -10.62 16.60 27.61
N LYS A 109 -11.61 16.95 26.79
CA LYS A 109 -12.75 16.11 26.43
C LYS A 109 -12.57 15.53 25.03
N PRO A 110 -12.77 14.22 24.86
CA PRO A 110 -12.65 13.58 23.56
C PRO A 110 -13.72 14.09 22.60
N ILE A 111 -13.36 14.21 21.32
CA ILE A 111 -14.31 14.56 20.26
C ILE A 111 -15.31 13.39 20.13
N VAL A 112 -16.59 13.65 20.40
CA VAL A 112 -17.64 12.62 20.34
C VAL A 112 -18.15 12.48 18.91
N LEU A 113 -18.03 11.27 18.35
CA LEU A 113 -18.53 10.94 17.02
C LEU A 113 -19.69 9.94 17.10
N PRO A 114 -20.80 10.18 16.39
CA PRO A 114 -21.91 9.23 16.36
C PRO A 114 -21.55 7.98 15.53
N LYS A 115 -22.02 6.83 16.01
CA LYS A 115 -22.03 5.57 15.26
C LYS A 115 -23.32 5.45 14.44
N SER A 116 -23.26 4.76 13.30
CA SER A 116 -24.45 4.46 12.47
C SER A 116 -25.49 3.62 13.22
N GLU A 117 -26.77 4.00 13.14
CA GLU A 117 -27.91 3.24 13.68
C GLU A 117 -28.26 2.01 12.83
N THR A 118 -27.87 1.99 11.56
CA THR A 118 -28.21 0.93 10.62
C THR A 118 -27.01 0.51 9.76
N LYS A 119 -26.79 -0.81 9.60
CA LYS A 119 -25.70 -1.37 8.78
C LYS A 119 -25.75 -0.98 7.29
N SER A 120 -26.77 -0.24 6.85
CA SER A 120 -26.99 0.20 5.47
C SER A 120 -26.60 1.65 5.20
N GLU A 121 -26.39 2.50 6.22
CA GLU A 121 -26.01 3.91 6.05
C GLU A 121 -24.56 4.15 6.50
N LYS A 122 -23.74 4.68 5.59
CA LYS A 122 -22.36 5.09 5.88
C LYS A 122 -22.36 6.35 6.73
N THR A 123 -21.88 6.29 7.96
CA THR A 123 -21.70 7.48 8.80
C THR A 123 -20.30 8.05 8.58
N ILE A 124 -20.24 9.15 7.82
CA ILE A 124 -19.02 9.90 7.57
C ILE A 124 -18.96 11.07 8.55
N SER A 125 -17.93 11.09 9.39
CA SER A 125 -17.68 12.18 10.33
C SER A 125 -16.52 13.05 9.85
N ASN A 126 -16.69 14.37 9.89
CA ASN A 126 -15.61 15.32 9.65
C ASN A 126 -14.85 15.56 10.96
N LEU A 127 -13.53 15.55 10.90
CA LEU A 127 -12.66 15.72 12.05
C LEU A 127 -11.56 16.73 11.70
N THR A 128 -11.32 17.71 12.56
CA THR A 128 -10.21 18.65 12.41
C THR A 128 -9.17 18.35 13.49
N ILE A 129 -7.91 18.32 13.08
CA ILE A 129 -6.75 18.19 13.98
C ILE A 129 -5.98 19.50 13.89
N GLU A 130 -5.76 20.11 15.04
CA GLU A 130 -4.99 21.35 15.18
C GLU A 130 -3.66 21.07 15.87
N GLY A 131 -2.64 21.85 15.54
CA GLY A 131 -1.28 21.57 15.98
C GLY A 131 -0.23 22.45 15.34
N GLU A 132 0.99 21.94 15.26
CA GLU A 132 2.12 22.60 14.61
C GLU A 132 2.99 21.58 13.86
N HIS A 133 3.76 22.10 12.89
CA HIS A 133 4.69 21.36 12.05
C HIS A 133 4.07 20.25 11.20
N PHE A 134 2.80 20.36 10.81
CA PHE A 134 2.22 19.44 9.84
C PHE A 134 2.81 19.66 8.44
N LEU A 135 3.03 18.56 7.73
CA LEU A 135 3.56 18.50 6.38
C LEU A 135 2.57 17.74 5.49
N ASP A 136 2.62 17.96 4.18
CA ASP A 136 1.74 17.22 3.25
C ASP A 136 1.92 15.70 3.38
N ALA A 137 3.15 15.28 3.65
CA ALA A 137 3.54 13.88 3.88
C ALA A 137 3.25 13.35 5.30
N THR A 138 2.67 14.16 6.21
CA THR A 138 2.29 13.73 7.56
C THR A 138 1.29 12.58 7.49
N LYS A 139 1.59 11.48 8.17
CA LYS A 139 0.67 10.35 8.32
C LYS A 139 -0.19 10.54 9.56
N VAL A 140 -1.46 10.19 9.45
CA VAL A 140 -2.41 10.24 10.56
C VAL A 140 -3.12 8.90 10.65
N ASP A 141 -3.13 8.31 11.83
CA ASP A 141 -3.80 7.06 12.14
C ASP A 141 -4.66 7.25 13.40
N ILE A 142 -5.86 6.69 13.41
CA ILE A 142 -6.77 6.73 14.56
C ILE A 142 -7.03 5.29 14.98
N THR A 143 -6.65 4.91 16.20
CA THR A 143 -6.63 3.50 16.61
C THR A 143 -7.19 3.24 18.00
N LYS A 144 -7.71 2.03 18.21
CA LYS A 144 -8.18 1.54 19.50
C LYS A 144 -7.79 0.08 19.67
N LYS A 145 -6.92 -0.22 20.65
CA LYS A 145 -6.54 -1.60 21.06
C LYS A 145 -6.37 -2.59 19.87
N ASN A 146 -5.66 -2.17 18.82
CA ASN A 146 -5.38 -2.87 17.54
C ASN A 146 -6.41 -2.77 16.40
N GLU A 147 -7.42 -1.92 16.53
CA GLU A 147 -8.38 -1.63 15.46
C GLU A 147 -8.20 -0.19 14.96
N SER A 148 -8.11 0.02 13.66
CA SER A 148 -7.95 1.34 13.04
C SER A 148 -9.30 1.85 12.55
N LEU A 149 -9.59 3.12 12.81
CA LEU A 149 -10.72 3.81 12.18
C LEU A 149 -10.32 4.14 10.73
N PRO A 150 -11.13 3.79 9.72
CA PRO A 150 -10.83 4.12 8.33
C PRO A 150 -10.88 5.63 8.09
N ILE A 151 -9.80 6.19 7.55
CA ILE A 151 -9.73 7.57 7.08
C ILE A 151 -10.04 7.58 5.58
N LEU A 152 -11.18 8.18 5.20
CA LEU A 152 -11.64 8.29 3.82
C LEU A 152 -10.92 9.39 3.05
N SER A 153 -10.56 10.48 3.73
CA SER A 153 -9.77 11.56 3.15
C SER A 153 -8.94 12.27 4.22
N LYS A 154 -7.73 12.70 3.83
CA LYS A 154 -6.83 13.55 4.63
C LYS A 154 -6.42 14.74 3.79
N GLU A 155 -6.74 15.94 4.26
CA GLU A 155 -6.30 17.20 3.65
C GLU A 155 -5.51 18.01 4.67
N VAL A 156 -4.22 18.24 4.40
CA VAL A 156 -3.40 19.15 5.21
C VAL A 156 -3.68 20.56 4.69
N LYS A 157 -4.30 21.41 5.51
CA LYS A 157 -4.66 22.79 5.12
C LYS A 157 -3.52 23.75 5.35
N SER A 158 -2.74 23.51 6.39
CA SER A 158 -1.56 24.30 6.77
C SER A 158 -0.64 23.46 7.67
N SER A 159 0.49 24.03 8.07
CA SER A 159 1.35 23.47 9.11
C SER A 159 0.67 23.33 10.47
N GLU A 160 -0.52 23.89 10.63
CA GLU A 160 -1.24 23.94 11.90
C GLU A 160 -2.57 23.19 11.87
N ARG A 161 -3.03 22.74 10.69
CA ARG A 161 -4.36 22.15 10.54
C ARG A 161 -4.42 21.00 9.53
N ILE A 162 -5.01 19.89 9.97
CA ILE A 162 -5.36 18.74 9.12
C ILE A 162 -6.87 18.50 9.22
N ASP A 163 -7.56 18.46 8.08
CA ASP A 163 -8.95 18.06 7.99
C ASP A 163 -9.03 16.59 7.55
N LEU A 164 -9.83 15.81 8.26
CA LEU A 164 -10.06 14.38 8.04
C LEU A 164 -11.54 14.10 7.81
N LYS A 165 -11.81 13.07 6.99
CA LYS A 165 -13.11 12.40 6.95
C LYS A 165 -12.92 10.97 7.38
N VAL A 166 -13.64 10.54 8.41
CA VAL A 166 -13.53 9.21 8.99
C VAL A 166 -14.84 8.45 8.84
N ASP A 167 -14.74 7.15 8.58
CA ASP A 167 -15.89 6.26 8.53
C ASP A 167 -16.11 5.64 9.91
N THR A 168 -17.25 5.95 10.54
CA THR A 168 -17.62 5.41 11.86
C THR A 168 -18.65 4.27 11.77
N THR A 169 -18.99 3.81 10.57
CA THR A 169 -20.07 2.83 10.33
C THR A 169 -19.85 1.52 11.10
N ASP A 170 -18.66 0.94 10.97
CA ASP A 170 -18.28 -0.32 11.62
C ASP A 170 -17.44 -0.11 12.89
N ALA A 171 -17.31 1.14 13.36
CA ALA A 171 -16.45 1.47 14.48
C ALA A 171 -16.97 0.90 15.81
N LYS A 172 -16.06 0.43 16.67
CA LYS A 172 -16.39 -0.04 18.02
C LYS A 172 -16.52 1.13 18.98
N SER A 173 -17.68 1.26 19.61
CA SER A 173 -17.99 2.29 20.60
C SER A 173 -16.95 2.37 21.71
N GLY A 174 -16.46 3.58 22.02
CA GLY A 174 -15.44 3.87 23.04
C GLY A 174 -14.30 4.77 22.54
N PRO A 175 -13.24 4.94 23.35
CA PRO A 175 -12.16 5.89 23.07
C PRO A 175 -11.16 5.38 22.04
N TYR A 176 -10.64 6.28 21.22
CA TYR A 176 -9.62 6.07 20.21
C TYR A 176 -8.48 7.07 20.37
N ASP A 177 -7.27 6.60 20.11
CA ASP A 177 -6.04 7.36 20.17
C ASP A 177 -5.68 7.88 18.77
N LEU A 178 -5.18 9.11 18.71
CA LEU A 178 -4.65 9.72 17.50
C LEU A 178 -3.15 9.52 17.44
N THR A 179 -2.64 9.05 16.31
CA THR A 179 -1.21 8.97 16.01
C THR A 179 -0.89 9.84 14.80
N VAL A 180 -0.03 10.83 14.98
CA VAL A 180 0.45 11.73 13.92
C VAL A 180 1.95 11.53 13.73
N THR A 181 2.40 11.30 12.50
CA THR A 181 3.80 10.99 12.20
C THR A 181 4.29 11.80 11.00
N ASN A 182 5.29 12.65 11.23
CA ASN A 182 6.04 13.29 10.16
C ASN A 182 7.14 12.37 9.61
N PRO A 183 7.54 12.53 8.33
CA PRO A 183 8.65 11.76 7.76
C PRO A 183 9.91 11.86 8.61
N TYR A 184 10.57 10.72 8.85
CA TYR A 184 11.81 10.62 9.62
C TYR A 184 11.71 11.01 11.10
N GLN A 185 10.51 11.28 11.61
CA GLN A 185 10.27 11.61 13.01
C GLN A 185 9.57 10.48 13.75
N LYS A 186 9.69 10.49 15.07
CA LYS A 186 8.96 9.55 15.93
C LYS A 186 7.46 9.87 15.89
N PRO A 187 6.57 8.87 15.88
CA PRO A 187 5.13 9.10 15.98
C PRO A 187 4.76 9.85 17.26
N LYS A 188 3.91 10.86 17.14
CA LYS A 188 3.26 11.53 18.26
C LYS A 188 1.90 10.87 18.50
N VAL A 189 1.72 10.28 19.68
CA VAL A 189 0.47 9.65 20.09
C VAL A 189 -0.26 10.56 21.08
N VAL A 190 -1.54 10.82 20.81
CA VAL A 190 -2.48 11.53 21.68
C VAL A 190 -3.55 10.53 22.09
N THR A 191 -3.56 10.18 23.36
CA THR A 191 -4.50 9.18 23.91
C THR A 191 -5.88 9.77 24.11
N ASN A 192 -6.93 8.98 23.93
CA ASN A 192 -8.32 9.39 24.12
C ASN A 192 -8.68 10.67 23.35
N PHE A 193 -8.28 10.73 22.08
CA PHE A 193 -8.51 11.89 21.23
C PHE A 193 -9.96 11.97 20.75
N LEU A 194 -10.58 10.83 20.44
CA LEU A 194 -11.99 10.76 20.03
C LEU A 194 -12.73 9.63 20.71
N GLN A 195 -14.05 9.79 20.85
CA GLN A 195 -14.95 8.83 21.47
C GLN A 195 -16.10 8.52 20.52
N VAL A 196 -16.19 7.29 20.04
CA VAL A 196 -17.33 6.84 19.23
C VAL A 196 -18.44 6.39 20.17
N GLU A 197 -19.61 7.00 20.09
CA GLU A 197 -20.79 6.62 20.89
C GLU A 197 -21.91 6.07 20.04
N GLU A 198 -22.67 5.13 20.61
CA GLU A 198 -23.96 4.74 20.04
C GLU A 198 -24.93 5.91 20.22
N PRO A 199 -25.71 6.23 19.20
CA PRO A 199 -26.69 7.31 19.30
C PRO A 199 -27.68 6.99 20.42
N LYS A 200 -27.85 7.96 21.32
CA LYS A 200 -28.74 7.84 22.47
C LYS A 200 -30.19 7.85 21.99
N HIS A 201 -30.84 6.69 21.94
CA HIS A 201 -32.30 6.64 21.94
C HIS A 201 -32.80 7.27 23.24
N THR A 202 -33.39 8.46 23.13
CA THR A 202 -34.13 9.09 24.22
C THR A 202 -35.54 8.50 24.21
N PRO A 203 -35.99 7.76 25.24
CA PRO A 203 -37.36 7.28 25.29
C PRO A 203 -38.22 8.39 25.90
N THR A 204 -39.11 9.01 25.12
CA THR A 204 -40.18 9.82 25.71
C THR A 204 -41.47 9.74 24.89
N ALA A 205 -42.42 9.04 25.51
CA ALA A 205 -43.86 9.25 25.56
C ALA A 205 -44.71 9.20 24.26
N GLU A 206 -45.51 8.14 24.22
CA GLU A 206 -46.86 7.99 23.67
C GLU A 206 -47.64 9.29 23.36
N THR A 207 -48.25 9.35 22.17
CA THR A 207 -49.68 9.68 22.04
C THR A 207 -50.27 8.97 20.82
N LYS A 208 -51.41 8.32 21.07
CA LYS A 208 -52.25 7.52 20.19
C LYS A 208 -52.76 8.30 18.97
N GLN A 209 -52.86 7.63 17.82
CA GLN A 209 -54.11 7.61 17.04
C GLN A 209 -54.12 6.46 16.01
N GLU A 210 -55.26 5.76 15.99
CA GLU A 210 -55.62 4.64 15.12
C GLU A 210 -55.75 5.04 13.65
N SER A 211 -55.42 4.13 12.73
CA SER A 211 -56.40 3.56 11.78
C SER A 211 -55.75 2.57 10.78
N THR A 212 -56.02 1.29 11.02
CA THR A 212 -56.59 0.26 10.13
C THR A 212 -56.21 0.11 8.64
N ILE A 213 -55.99 -1.16 8.27
CA ILE A 213 -56.22 -1.91 7.01
C ILE A 213 -54.99 -2.32 6.18
N SER A 214 -54.61 -3.58 6.42
CA SER A 214 -54.38 -4.70 5.47
C SER A 214 -53.77 -4.45 4.08
N GLN A 215 -52.68 -5.16 3.79
CA GLN A 215 -52.66 -6.18 2.74
C GLN A 215 -51.43 -7.10 2.83
N LYS A 216 -51.69 -8.41 2.71
CA LYS A 216 -50.74 -9.50 2.52
C LYS A 216 -50.15 -9.45 1.09
N THR A 217 -48.86 -9.75 0.95
CA THR A 217 -48.38 -10.63 -0.13
C THR A 217 -47.06 -11.31 0.19
N ASN A 218 -46.98 -12.53 -0.32
CA ASN A 218 -46.03 -13.61 -0.09
C ASN A 218 -44.71 -13.49 -0.90
N THR A 219 -43.62 -13.96 -0.27
CA THR A 219 -42.56 -14.88 -0.77
C THR A 219 -41.68 -14.52 -1.99
N LYS A 220 -40.36 -14.46 -1.75
CA LYS A 220 -39.27 -15.33 -2.32
C LYS A 220 -37.92 -14.58 -2.26
N GLU A 221 -36.94 -15.02 -1.47
CA GLU A 221 -35.91 -16.03 -1.78
C GLU A 221 -35.08 -15.76 -3.05
N ASN A 222 -33.82 -15.33 -2.86
CA ASN A 222 -32.61 -15.84 -3.53
C ASN A 222 -31.37 -15.22 -2.84
N SER A 223 -30.67 -15.93 -1.95
CA SER A 223 -29.67 -16.99 -2.21
C SER A 223 -28.35 -16.45 -2.82
N GLY A 224 -27.43 -16.02 -1.94
CA GLY A 224 -26.01 -15.83 -2.28
C GLY A 224 -25.26 -17.18 -2.27
N PRO A 225 -24.24 -17.36 -3.13
CA PRO A 225 -23.58 -18.65 -3.29
C PRO A 225 -22.66 -19.00 -2.12
N LYS A 226 -22.59 -20.31 -1.87
CA LYS A 226 -21.93 -21.01 -0.77
C LYS A 226 -20.40 -20.92 -0.86
N ASN A 227 -19.74 -20.63 0.26
CA ASN A 227 -18.31 -20.86 0.47
C ASN A 227 -18.01 -22.36 0.44
N SER A 228 -17.57 -22.89 -0.70
CA SER A 228 -16.87 -24.17 -0.78
C SER A 228 -15.39 -23.95 -0.43
N LYS A 229 -14.94 -24.55 0.67
CA LYS A 229 -13.54 -24.50 1.12
C LYS A 229 -12.66 -25.33 0.18
N VAL A 230 -12.19 -24.73 -0.91
CA VAL A 230 -11.25 -25.35 -1.86
C VAL A 230 -9.90 -25.51 -1.16
N SER A 231 -9.29 -26.70 -1.23
CA SER A 231 -7.98 -26.99 -0.65
C SER A 231 -6.87 -26.80 -1.68
N VAL A 232 -5.69 -26.33 -1.25
CA VAL A 232 -4.54 -26.07 -2.12
C VAL A 232 -3.96 -27.39 -2.67
N PRO A 233 -3.90 -27.59 -4.01
CA PRO A 233 -3.34 -28.79 -4.60
C PRO A 233 -1.84 -28.93 -4.32
N LYS A 234 -1.38 -30.12 -3.90
CA LYS A 234 0.05 -30.40 -3.70
C LYS A 234 0.68 -30.93 -4.99
N GLY A 235 1.81 -30.34 -5.41
CA GLY A 235 2.63 -30.84 -6.52
C GLY A 235 2.17 -30.43 -7.93
N LYS A 236 1.07 -29.66 -8.03
CA LYS A 236 0.62 -29.04 -9.28
C LYS A 236 1.35 -27.71 -9.47
N PRO A 237 1.80 -27.34 -10.68
CA PRO A 237 2.43 -26.03 -10.90
C PRO A 237 1.37 -24.93 -10.84
N PHE A 238 1.74 -23.73 -10.38
CA PHE A 238 0.82 -22.59 -10.21
C PHE A 238 0.08 -22.22 -11.50
N ARG A 239 0.76 -22.35 -12.65
CA ARG A 239 0.20 -22.08 -13.97
C ARG A 239 -1.04 -22.91 -14.30
N ASP A 240 -1.19 -24.08 -13.69
CA ASP A 240 -2.29 -25.00 -13.93
C ASP A 240 -3.42 -24.88 -12.90
N PHE A 241 -3.23 -24.07 -11.84
CA PHE A 241 -4.24 -23.87 -10.82
C PHE A 241 -5.54 -23.34 -11.46
N SER A 242 -6.69 -23.70 -10.87
CA SER A 242 -7.90 -22.92 -11.11
C SER A 242 -7.81 -21.58 -10.40
N TYR A 243 -8.66 -20.63 -10.79
CA TYR A 243 -8.81 -19.37 -10.10
C TYR A 243 -9.04 -19.55 -8.59
N GLU A 244 -9.91 -20.49 -8.20
CA GLU A 244 -10.26 -20.76 -6.81
C GLU A 244 -9.11 -21.42 -6.03
N GLU A 245 -8.39 -22.35 -6.66
CA GLU A 245 -7.18 -22.96 -6.08
C GLU A 245 -6.09 -21.92 -5.82
N MET A 246 -5.93 -20.96 -6.75
CA MET A 246 -4.98 -19.86 -6.61
C MET A 246 -5.37 -18.90 -5.49
N LEU A 247 -6.64 -18.56 -5.34
CA LEU A 247 -7.11 -17.76 -4.19
C LEU A 247 -6.86 -18.48 -2.87
N ALA A 248 -7.19 -19.77 -2.77
CA ALA A 248 -6.93 -20.56 -1.58
C ALA A 248 -5.43 -20.63 -1.25
N PHE A 249 -4.57 -20.67 -2.27
CA PHE A 249 -3.12 -20.58 -2.09
C PHE A 249 -2.72 -19.23 -1.49
N LEU A 250 -3.18 -18.11 -2.07
CA LEU A 250 -2.86 -16.76 -1.57
C LEU A 250 -3.34 -16.54 -0.13
N GLU A 251 -4.50 -17.10 0.25
CA GLU A 251 -5.02 -17.05 1.63
C GLU A 251 -4.19 -17.88 2.61
N SER A 252 -3.55 -18.95 2.13
CA SER A 252 -2.69 -19.82 2.95
C SER A 252 -1.25 -19.32 3.04
N ASP A 253 -0.76 -18.62 2.01
CA ASP A 253 0.63 -18.16 1.88
C ASP A 253 0.84 -16.78 2.53
N VAL A 254 0.38 -16.64 3.76
CA VAL A 254 0.50 -15.40 4.53
C VAL A 254 1.89 -15.29 5.13
N ALA A 255 2.58 -14.19 4.85
CA ALA A 255 3.89 -13.89 5.41
C ALA A 255 3.76 -13.57 6.92
N LEU A 256 3.91 -14.59 7.77
CA LEU A 256 3.76 -14.48 9.23
C LEU A 256 4.68 -13.41 9.86
N ASN A 257 5.84 -13.17 9.25
CA ASN A 257 6.82 -12.18 9.70
C ASN A 257 6.60 -10.78 9.09
N CYS A 258 5.52 -10.59 8.31
CA CYS A 258 5.25 -9.39 7.52
C CYS A 258 3.84 -8.86 7.70
N ARG A 259 3.50 -8.44 8.92
CA ARG A 259 2.14 -8.03 9.28
C ARG A 259 1.64 -6.77 8.55
N HIS A 260 2.53 -6.01 7.91
CA HIS A 260 2.21 -4.76 7.22
C HIS A 260 1.89 -4.92 5.73
N THR A 261 1.90 -6.16 5.20
CA THR A 261 1.57 -6.41 3.80
C THR A 261 0.61 -7.58 3.65
N LYS A 262 -0.18 -7.55 2.57
CA LYS A 262 -1.00 -8.67 2.11
C LYS A 262 -0.34 -9.42 0.94
N VAL A 263 0.90 -9.06 0.59
CA VAL A 263 1.66 -9.69 -0.48
C VAL A 263 2.03 -11.13 -0.07
N PRO A 264 1.91 -12.12 -0.97
CA PRO A 264 2.13 -13.53 -0.63
C PRO A 264 3.58 -13.81 -0.23
N ALA A 265 3.78 -14.64 0.80
CA ALA A 265 5.09 -14.92 1.37
C ALA A 265 6.11 -15.44 0.35
N LEU A 266 5.67 -16.31 -0.59
CA LEU A 266 6.49 -16.84 -1.67
C LEU A 266 7.12 -15.74 -2.55
N THR A 267 6.42 -14.62 -2.69
CA THR A 267 6.85 -13.48 -3.52
C THR A 267 7.72 -12.48 -2.76
N LEU A 268 8.05 -12.75 -1.49
CA LEU A 268 8.88 -11.88 -0.67
C LEU A 268 10.28 -12.48 -0.48
N SER A 269 11.32 -11.65 -0.59
CA SER A 269 12.68 -12.00 -0.17
C SER A 269 12.95 -11.46 1.23
N GLU A 270 12.61 -10.20 1.46
CA GLU A 270 12.82 -9.53 2.74
C GLU A 270 11.62 -8.70 3.14
N CYS A 271 11.49 -8.53 4.44
CA CYS A 271 10.37 -7.90 5.05
C CYS A 271 10.81 -6.81 6.01
N HIS A 272 10.48 -5.57 5.66
CA HIS A 272 10.80 -4.41 6.45
C HIS A 272 9.52 -3.78 7.00
N LYS A 273 9.65 -2.89 7.98
CA LYS A 273 8.48 -2.28 8.64
C LYS A 273 7.60 -1.46 7.70
N THR A 274 8.19 -0.87 6.65
CA THR A 274 7.54 0.10 5.76
C THR A 274 7.53 -0.32 4.30
N TYR A 275 8.26 -1.36 3.92
CA TYR A 275 8.30 -1.89 2.57
C TYR A 275 8.65 -3.38 2.59
N VAL A 276 8.45 -4.05 1.46
CA VAL A 276 8.89 -5.42 1.25
C VAL A 276 9.77 -5.47 0.03
N ILE A 277 10.76 -6.37 0.04
CA ILE A 277 11.56 -6.67 -1.13
C ILE A 277 10.92 -7.88 -1.81
N LEU A 278 10.59 -7.74 -3.08
CA LEU A 278 9.94 -8.79 -3.85
C LEU A 278 10.99 -9.78 -4.37
N ASN A 279 10.66 -11.06 -4.32
CA ASN A 279 11.47 -12.15 -4.81
C ASN A 279 10.95 -12.63 -6.18
N PHE A 280 11.54 -12.13 -7.26
CA PHE A 280 11.26 -12.59 -8.62
C PHE A 280 12.35 -13.52 -9.18
N SER A 281 12.99 -14.30 -8.32
CA SER A 281 14.02 -15.27 -8.73
C SER A 281 13.48 -16.41 -9.61
N SER A 282 12.17 -16.64 -9.61
CA SER A 282 11.50 -17.59 -10.50
C SER A 282 10.35 -16.92 -11.26
N GLU A 283 10.07 -17.42 -12.46
CA GLU A 283 8.91 -17.01 -13.27
C GLU A 283 7.59 -17.29 -12.53
N ASP A 284 7.53 -18.36 -11.74
CA ASP A 284 6.38 -18.71 -10.91
C ASP A 284 6.13 -17.63 -9.84
N ASN A 285 7.17 -17.15 -9.13
CA ASN A 285 7.01 -16.10 -8.13
C ASN A 285 6.51 -14.80 -8.75
N HIS A 286 7.05 -14.43 -9.92
CA HIS A 286 6.62 -13.24 -10.64
C HIS A 286 5.16 -13.36 -11.08
N SER A 287 4.78 -14.52 -11.63
CA SER A 287 3.40 -14.80 -12.05
C SER A 287 2.41 -14.82 -10.88
N VAL A 288 2.82 -15.34 -9.71
CA VAL A 288 2.01 -15.28 -8.47
C VAL A 288 1.80 -13.83 -8.03
N PHE A 289 2.85 -12.99 -8.08
CA PHE A 289 2.73 -11.58 -7.72
C PHE A 289 1.87 -10.78 -8.70
N GLU A 290 2.00 -11.04 -10.00
CA GLU A 290 1.16 -10.41 -11.02
C GLU A 290 -0.29 -10.88 -10.92
N PHE A 291 -0.53 -12.13 -10.55
CA PHE A 291 -1.87 -12.60 -10.23
C PHE A 291 -2.43 -11.94 -8.96
N TYR A 292 -1.60 -11.70 -7.94
CA TYR A 292 -2.00 -10.94 -6.75
C TYR A 292 -2.43 -9.50 -7.13
N LYS A 293 -1.71 -8.84 -8.03
CA LYS A 293 -2.12 -7.54 -8.59
C LYS A 293 -3.43 -7.62 -9.38
N LEU A 294 -3.64 -8.72 -10.12
CA LEU A 294 -4.85 -8.95 -10.92
C LEU A 294 -6.15 -9.02 -10.07
N ILE A 295 -6.04 -9.42 -8.81
CA ILE A 295 -7.16 -9.47 -7.85
C ILE A 295 -7.21 -8.25 -6.92
N SER A 296 -6.31 -7.29 -7.07
CA SER A 296 -6.27 -6.04 -6.30
C SER A 296 -7.47 -5.14 -6.65
N ASP A 297 -7.91 -4.33 -5.69
CA ASP A 297 -8.91 -3.28 -5.91
C ASP A 297 -8.34 -2.06 -6.67
N ASN A 298 -7.01 -1.97 -6.81
CA ASN A 298 -6.33 -0.92 -7.56
C ASN A 298 -6.40 -1.15 -9.09
N GLU A 299 -6.96 -0.20 -9.83
CA GLU A 299 -7.08 -0.25 -11.30
C GLU A 299 -5.73 -0.32 -12.02
N SER A 300 -4.72 0.42 -11.57
CA SER A 300 -3.38 0.40 -12.15
C SER A 300 -2.71 -0.96 -11.97
N ASP A 301 -2.90 -1.60 -10.81
CA ASP A 301 -2.39 -2.96 -10.56
C ASP A 301 -3.00 -3.96 -11.52
N ARG A 302 -4.34 -3.96 -11.65
CA ARG A 302 -5.06 -4.85 -12.58
C ARG A 302 -4.66 -4.62 -14.03
N THR A 303 -4.58 -3.36 -14.45
CA THR A 303 -4.21 -2.99 -15.82
C THR A 303 -2.79 -3.45 -16.16
N SER A 304 -1.83 -3.26 -15.26
CA SER A 304 -0.46 -3.75 -15.46
C SER A 304 -0.38 -5.29 -15.45
N ALA A 305 -1.19 -5.98 -14.64
CA ALA A 305 -1.28 -7.43 -14.63
C ALA A 305 -1.88 -7.99 -15.95
N TYR A 306 -2.89 -7.33 -16.53
CA TYR A 306 -3.43 -7.71 -17.85
C TYR A 306 -2.33 -7.71 -18.91
N GLN A 307 -1.53 -6.64 -18.94
CA GLN A 307 -0.41 -6.50 -19.89
C GLN A 307 0.69 -7.54 -19.63
N TYR A 308 0.98 -7.85 -18.37
CA TYR A 308 1.96 -8.87 -18.01
C TYR A 308 1.54 -10.24 -18.56
N PHE A 309 0.32 -10.70 -18.26
CA PHE A 309 -0.13 -12.03 -18.66
C PHE A 309 -0.36 -12.17 -20.15
N SER A 310 -0.73 -11.08 -20.85
CA SER A 310 -0.84 -11.11 -22.32
C SER A 310 0.53 -11.14 -23.00
N SER A 311 1.56 -10.54 -22.40
CA SER A 311 2.93 -10.50 -22.94
C SER A 311 3.72 -11.77 -22.58
N ASN A 312 3.45 -12.38 -21.42
CA ASN A 312 4.10 -13.58 -20.91
C ASN A 312 3.12 -14.76 -20.87
N CYS A 313 2.54 -15.07 -22.02
CA CYS A 313 1.41 -15.99 -22.14
C CYS A 313 1.77 -17.43 -22.56
N SER A 314 3.05 -17.73 -22.82
CA SER A 314 3.55 -19.08 -23.08
C SER A 314 4.58 -19.46 -22.01
N PRO A 315 4.28 -20.43 -21.14
CA PRO A 315 3.01 -21.18 -21.05
C PRO A 315 1.88 -20.37 -20.41
N LYS A 316 0.63 -20.68 -20.77
CA LYS A 316 -0.54 -19.95 -20.28
C LYS A 316 -0.71 -20.09 -18.76
N PHE A 317 -0.85 -18.95 -18.08
CA PHE A 317 -1.19 -18.92 -16.66
C PHE A 317 -2.72 -19.01 -16.47
N ARG A 318 -3.23 -20.22 -16.31
CA ARG A 318 -4.68 -20.53 -16.27
C ARG A 318 -5.47 -19.70 -15.24
N PRO A 319 -5.01 -19.50 -13.98
CA PRO A 319 -5.76 -18.69 -13.01
C PRO A 319 -6.03 -17.26 -13.50
N ALA A 320 -5.04 -16.65 -14.14
CA ALA A 320 -5.15 -15.28 -14.65
C ALA A 320 -6.17 -15.20 -15.79
N LEU A 321 -6.16 -16.18 -16.70
CA LEU A 321 -7.12 -16.25 -17.79
C LEU A 321 -8.54 -16.35 -17.24
N GLU A 322 -8.80 -17.29 -16.34
CA GLU A 322 -10.12 -17.47 -15.71
C GLU A 322 -10.59 -16.19 -15.00
N ARG A 323 -9.70 -15.53 -14.24
CA ARG A 323 -9.98 -14.25 -13.55
C ARG A 323 -10.34 -13.13 -14.53
N MET A 324 -9.58 -12.98 -15.62
CA MET A 324 -9.82 -11.95 -16.65
C MET A 324 -11.13 -12.21 -17.40
N GLU A 325 -11.48 -13.46 -17.65
CA GLU A 325 -12.77 -13.81 -18.28
C GLU A 325 -13.96 -13.50 -17.39
N VAL A 326 -13.86 -13.79 -16.08
CA VAL A 326 -14.88 -13.38 -15.10
C VAL A 326 -15.00 -11.85 -15.07
N GLN A 327 -13.88 -11.13 -15.05
CA GLN A 327 -13.91 -9.66 -15.08
C GLN A 327 -14.54 -9.12 -16.36
N SER A 328 -14.26 -9.74 -17.51
CA SER A 328 -14.79 -9.32 -18.80
C SER A 328 -16.30 -9.51 -18.89
N LYS A 329 -16.87 -10.52 -18.20
CA LYS A 329 -18.32 -10.69 -18.08
C LYS A 329 -18.96 -9.57 -17.24
N ASN A 330 -18.23 -9.08 -16.23
CA ASN A 330 -18.66 -8.01 -15.32
C ASN A 330 -18.10 -6.62 -15.71
N ARG A 331 -17.76 -6.41 -16.99
CA ARG A 331 -17.07 -5.21 -17.48
C ARG A 331 -17.83 -3.88 -17.29
N SER A 332 -19.13 -3.94 -17.01
CA SER A 332 -19.95 -2.76 -16.68
C SER A 332 -19.44 -2.03 -15.44
N ASN A 333 -18.80 -2.76 -14.52
CA ASN A 333 -18.33 -2.24 -13.24
C ASN A 333 -16.89 -1.67 -13.33
N LEU A 334 -16.27 -1.75 -14.51
CA LEU A 334 -14.93 -1.22 -14.75
C LEU A 334 -14.97 0.19 -15.29
N ALA A 335 -13.95 0.98 -14.94
CA ALA A 335 -13.66 2.25 -15.59
C ALA A 335 -13.49 2.04 -17.11
N PRO A 336 -13.82 3.05 -17.95
CA PRO A 336 -13.73 2.93 -19.40
C PRO A 336 -12.34 2.53 -19.91
N GLU A 337 -11.28 3.07 -19.30
CA GLU A 337 -9.88 2.81 -19.68
C GLU A 337 -9.46 1.37 -19.35
N GLU A 338 -9.70 0.92 -18.12
CA GLU A 338 -9.49 -0.46 -17.71
C GLU A 338 -10.28 -1.45 -18.59
N ARG A 339 -11.54 -1.13 -18.91
CA ARG A 339 -12.38 -1.96 -19.78
C ARG A 339 -11.74 -2.16 -21.16
N GLN A 340 -11.21 -1.08 -21.74
CA GLN A 340 -10.54 -1.15 -23.03
C GLN A 340 -9.26 -2.00 -22.95
N SER A 341 -8.45 -1.80 -21.90
CA SER A 341 -7.25 -2.59 -21.67
C SER A 341 -7.57 -4.07 -21.49
N LEU A 342 -8.53 -4.43 -20.64
CA LEU A 342 -8.96 -5.81 -20.41
C LEU A 342 -9.38 -6.51 -21.71
N VAL A 343 -10.20 -5.85 -22.54
CA VAL A 343 -10.67 -6.44 -23.81
C VAL A 343 -9.51 -6.69 -24.76
N GLN A 344 -8.60 -5.73 -24.90
CA GLN A 344 -7.43 -5.84 -25.77
C GLN A 344 -6.47 -6.94 -25.30
N GLU A 345 -6.11 -6.93 -24.03
CA GLU A 345 -5.12 -7.85 -23.48
C GLU A 345 -5.68 -9.28 -23.33
N LEU A 346 -6.96 -9.44 -22.99
CA LEU A 346 -7.62 -10.76 -22.96
C LEU A 346 -7.67 -11.42 -24.34
N ALA A 347 -7.90 -10.63 -25.40
CA ALA A 347 -7.89 -11.15 -26.77
C ALA A 347 -6.49 -11.69 -27.13
N LYS A 348 -5.43 -10.95 -26.79
CA LYS A 348 -4.04 -11.42 -26.97
C LYS A 348 -3.76 -12.68 -26.15
N PHE A 349 -4.18 -12.69 -24.88
CA PHE A 349 -3.91 -13.81 -23.97
C PHE A 349 -4.59 -15.11 -24.45
N ARG A 350 -5.83 -15.02 -24.98
CA ARG A 350 -6.53 -16.16 -25.58
C ARG A 350 -5.79 -16.73 -26.79
N ASN A 351 -5.32 -15.84 -27.66
CA ASN A 351 -4.65 -16.20 -28.91
C ASN A 351 -3.19 -16.63 -28.75
N CYS A 352 -2.68 -16.64 -27.51
CA CYS A 352 -1.34 -17.12 -27.26
C CYS A 352 -1.24 -18.63 -27.55
N SER A 353 -0.27 -19.02 -28.38
CA SER A 353 0.01 -20.43 -28.64
C SER A 353 0.80 -21.03 -27.47
N PRO A 354 0.53 -22.29 -27.08
CA PRO A 354 1.28 -22.97 -26.04
C PRO A 354 2.77 -23.09 -26.38
#